data_AF-A0A8T4J9G2-F1
#
_entry.id   AF-A0A8T4J9G2-F1
#
_cell.length_a   1.000
_cell.length_b   1.000
_cell.length_c   1.000
_cell.angle_alpha   90.00
_cell.angle_beta   90.00
_cell.angle_gamma   90.00
#
_symmetry.space_group_name_H-M   'P 1'
#
loop_
_entity.id
_entity.type
_entity.pdbx_description
1 polymer ?
#
loop_
_entity_poly.entity_id
_entity_poly.type
_entity_poly.pdbx_seq_one_letter_code
_entity_poly.pdbx_strand_id
1 'polypeptide(L)'
;MKKLLVLLSLVVLFSGCTQQSNNESVSASESSLQSFQGIGVLEFNVIKNQLPPGSSTYLKLRIRNNALGKTAENVVVKIDNLGFYSLLDCTSEPISVDSLSNLNSVKHGVNAYYPDLFESFEIENNDVITCGHLYNAVVTGADLNNAYVTTKIGERGDSPLSVEDELFLYDMDADLTVVEHGVQRLFRSDEYEFYWGILAPSEGMINNIYYKQNIYYVLTYDYSSENYFTVVAMSSEEVNRRRSLGESLEVPVDTSTTAGPISVMYNYLPVEFQRVGGSSLEYAFSFTVANNGAGSLSNQENSIIKVILPEEIDVTSNCGDWWDVIDCSEFSDFISCTDTITCDELAVAEGILLKKVDPENIVRSYNLQIPFKISSVELSDLRNLNIPIKTYSFKVEMNYSYNLEGSTSVHTSPIS
;
A
#
# COMPACT_ATOMS: atom_id res chain seq x y z
N MET A 1 46.38 -53.76 -4.75
CA MET A 1 45.13 -54.26 -5.40
C MET A 1 43.97 -53.83 -4.52
N LYS A 2 43.21 -52.81 -4.91
CA LYS A 2 41.86 -52.92 -5.50
C LYS A 2 40.81 -53.52 -4.54
N LYS A 3 39.81 -52.67 -4.23
CA LYS A 3 38.38 -52.96 -3.95
C LYS A 3 38.05 -53.44 -2.52
N LEU A 4 36.93 -53.09 -1.89
CA LEU A 4 35.80 -52.19 -2.11
C LEU A 4 34.92 -52.35 -0.85
N LEU A 5 34.57 -51.26 -0.17
CA LEU A 5 33.23 -50.88 0.33
C LEU A 5 32.34 -51.99 0.94
N VAL A 6 31.86 -51.82 2.19
CA VAL A 6 30.43 -51.60 2.49
C VAL A 6 30.24 -50.98 3.88
N LEU A 7 29.54 -49.85 3.83
CA LEU A 7 28.97 -48.98 4.83
C LEU A 7 27.82 -49.68 5.60
N LEU A 8 27.73 -49.53 6.92
CA LEU A 8 26.44 -49.58 7.61
C LEU A 8 26.50 -48.73 8.89
N SER A 9 26.32 -47.42 8.75
CA SER A 9 26.04 -46.53 9.87
C SER A 9 24.57 -46.64 10.25
N LEU A 10 24.30 -47.31 11.37
CA LEU A 10 22.99 -47.39 12.00
C LEU A 10 22.67 -46.04 12.66
N VAL A 11 21.97 -45.15 11.96
CA VAL A 11 21.40 -43.93 12.53
C VAL A 11 20.09 -44.31 13.22
N VAL A 12 20.10 -44.33 14.56
CA VAL A 12 18.90 -44.45 15.38
C VAL A 12 18.18 -43.11 15.36
N LEU A 13 17.12 -43.02 14.56
CA LEU A 13 16.14 -41.94 14.60
C LEU A 13 15.28 -42.12 15.86
N PHE A 14 15.51 -41.29 16.88
CA PHE A 14 14.53 -41.09 17.95
C PHE A 14 13.38 -40.22 17.41
N SER A 15 12.39 -40.86 16.82
CA SER A 15 11.07 -40.26 16.58
C SER A 15 10.29 -40.26 17.90
N GLY A 16 10.39 -39.16 18.64
CA GLY A 16 9.48 -38.85 19.74
C GLY A 16 8.19 -38.26 19.21
N CYS A 17 7.17 -39.11 19.01
CA CYS A 17 5.78 -38.65 18.89
C CYS A 17 5.29 -38.25 20.28
N THR A 18 5.16 -36.94 20.55
CA THR A 18 4.31 -36.47 21.65
C THR A 18 2.91 -36.20 21.09
N GLN A 19 1.99 -37.13 21.36
CA GLN A 19 0.55 -36.88 21.32
C GLN A 19 0.24 -35.76 22.32
N GLN A 20 -0.11 -34.58 21.83
CA GLN A 20 -0.74 -33.55 22.66
C GLN A 20 -2.25 -33.72 22.54
N SER A 21 -2.84 -34.18 23.64
CA SER A 21 -4.26 -34.35 23.85
C SER A 21 -4.99 -33.02 23.75
N ASN A 22 -6.15 -33.05 23.09
CA ASN A 22 -7.22 -32.07 23.20
C ASN A 22 -7.48 -31.74 24.68
N ASN A 23 -7.22 -30.50 25.07
CA ASN A 23 -7.95 -29.79 26.11
C ASN A 23 -7.86 -28.31 25.80
N GLU A 24 -9.05 -27.72 25.69
CA GLU A 24 -9.29 -26.30 25.53
C GLU A 24 -8.53 -25.51 26.60
N SER A 25 -7.54 -24.75 26.15
CA SER A 25 -7.13 -23.53 26.82
C SER A 25 -7.07 -22.47 25.75
N VAL A 26 -8.00 -21.52 25.83
CA VAL A 26 -8.00 -20.27 25.07
C VAL A 26 -6.78 -19.48 25.53
N SER A 27 -5.61 -19.82 25.00
CA SER A 27 -4.55 -18.85 24.81
C SER A 27 -4.95 -18.06 23.58
N ALA A 28 -5.39 -16.82 23.78
CA ALA A 28 -5.45 -15.84 22.71
C ALA A 28 -4.03 -15.72 22.15
N SER A 29 -3.74 -16.51 21.12
CA SER A 29 -2.62 -16.24 20.24
C SER A 29 -2.96 -14.90 19.65
N GLU A 30 -2.22 -13.85 20.01
CA GLU A 30 -2.17 -12.65 19.20
C GLU A 30 -1.96 -13.13 17.76
N SER A 31 -2.81 -12.68 16.84
CA SER A 31 -2.61 -12.88 15.41
C SER A 31 -1.29 -12.23 15.05
N SER A 32 -0.21 -13.00 15.01
CA SER A 32 1.12 -12.48 14.71
C SER A 32 1.19 -12.19 13.21
N LEU A 33 0.78 -10.99 12.82
CA LEU A 33 1.08 -10.45 11.50
C LEU A 33 2.61 -10.37 11.35
N GLN A 34 3.14 -10.75 10.18
CA GLN A 34 4.58 -10.65 9.95
C GLN A 34 5.02 -9.18 9.92
N SER A 35 6.24 -8.89 10.39
CA SER A 35 6.80 -7.53 10.50
C SER A 35 6.93 -6.78 9.17
N PHE A 36 6.79 -7.46 8.03
CA PHE A 36 6.83 -6.90 6.67
C PHE A 36 5.44 -6.66 6.07
N GLN A 37 4.36 -6.91 6.80
CA GLN A 37 3.04 -6.48 6.37
C GLN A 37 2.86 -5.02 6.78
N GLY A 38 2.46 -4.15 5.84
CA GLY A 38 2.09 -2.77 6.14
C GLY A 38 0.82 -2.75 6.98
N ILE A 39 -0.33 -2.69 6.32
CA ILE A 39 -1.58 -3.10 6.95
C ILE A 39 -1.71 -4.63 6.84
N GLY A 40 -2.19 -5.27 7.89
CA GLY A 40 -2.59 -6.67 7.86
C GLY A 40 -4.07 -6.83 8.20
N VAL A 41 -4.72 -7.78 7.54
CA VAL A 41 -6.13 -8.13 7.83
C VAL A 41 -6.16 -9.19 8.91
N LEU A 42 -6.75 -8.86 10.05
CA LEU A 42 -6.89 -9.75 11.20
C LEU A 42 -8.11 -10.66 11.07
N GLU A 43 -9.18 -10.14 10.49
CA GLU A 43 -10.47 -10.83 10.39
C GLU A 43 -11.27 -10.25 9.22
N PHE A 44 -11.90 -11.13 8.44
CA PHE A 44 -12.96 -10.75 7.49
C PHE A 44 -14.08 -11.79 7.54
N ASN A 45 -15.17 -11.47 8.22
CA ASN A 45 -16.23 -12.42 8.50
C ASN A 45 -17.62 -11.78 8.56
N VAL A 46 -18.62 -12.64 8.41
CA VAL A 46 -20.02 -12.28 8.60
C VAL A 46 -20.41 -12.70 10.02
N ILE A 47 -20.95 -11.77 10.82
CA ILE A 47 -21.30 -12.05 12.23
C ILE A 47 -22.26 -13.25 12.33
N LYS A 48 -23.20 -13.37 11.39
CA LYS A 48 -24.02 -14.56 11.19
C LYS A 48 -23.90 -15.02 9.73
N ASN A 49 -23.10 -16.05 9.51
CA ASN A 49 -22.82 -16.58 8.18
C ASN A 49 -23.99 -17.36 7.55
N GLN A 50 -24.99 -17.77 8.35
CA GLN A 50 -26.22 -18.40 7.87
C GLN A 50 -27.44 -17.58 8.31
N LEU A 51 -28.21 -17.13 7.32
CA LEU A 51 -29.33 -16.22 7.49
C LEU A 51 -30.64 -16.84 6.99
N PRO A 52 -31.75 -16.65 7.71
CA PRO A 52 -33.08 -16.78 7.11
C PRO A 52 -33.29 -15.75 5.99
N PRO A 53 -34.20 -16.00 5.03
CA PRO A 53 -34.50 -15.04 3.96
C PRO A 53 -35.04 -13.72 4.53
N GLY A 54 -34.60 -12.59 3.97
CA GLY A 54 -34.99 -11.25 4.42
C GLY A 54 -34.45 -10.82 5.80
N SER A 55 -33.58 -11.61 6.43
CA SER A 55 -32.92 -11.22 7.69
C SER A 55 -31.61 -10.46 7.43
N SER A 56 -31.21 -9.62 8.38
CA SER A 56 -29.97 -8.82 8.28
C SER A 56 -28.85 -9.32 9.19
N THR A 57 -27.63 -8.96 8.83
CA THR A 57 -26.43 -9.14 9.65
C THR A 57 -25.39 -8.09 9.30
N TYR A 58 -24.21 -8.19 9.89
CA TYR A 58 -23.08 -7.34 9.57
C TYR A 58 -21.93 -8.17 8.99
N LEU A 59 -21.30 -7.61 7.97
CA LEU A 59 -19.99 -7.98 7.50
C LEU A 59 -18.96 -7.14 8.29
N LYS A 60 -17.95 -7.78 8.84
CA LYS A 60 -16.90 -7.14 9.62
C LYS A 60 -15.54 -7.39 8.96
N LEU A 61 -14.78 -6.31 8.74
CA LEU A 61 -13.35 -6.38 8.42
C LEU A 61 -12.57 -5.71 9.55
N ARG A 62 -11.62 -6.43 10.15
CA ARG A 62 -10.70 -5.87 11.13
C ARG A 62 -9.29 -5.87 10.58
N ILE A 63 -8.66 -4.71 10.63
CA ILE A 63 -7.31 -4.48 10.12
C ILE A 63 -6.41 -3.98 11.24
N ARG A 64 -5.09 -4.12 11.06
CA ARG A 64 -4.07 -3.53 11.93
C ARG A 64 -2.93 -2.98 11.10
N ASN A 65 -2.46 -1.77 11.40
CA ASN A 65 -1.21 -1.27 10.83
C ASN A 65 -0.01 -1.87 11.59
N ASN A 66 0.77 -2.72 10.92
CA ASN A 66 1.96 -3.37 11.44
C ASN A 66 3.27 -2.78 10.89
N ALA A 67 3.21 -1.70 10.09
CA ALA A 67 4.39 -1.03 9.56
C ALA A 67 5.22 -0.40 10.69
N LEU A 68 6.52 -0.72 10.72
CA LEU A 68 7.44 -0.21 11.73
C LEU A 68 7.54 1.33 11.67
N GLY A 69 6.87 2.00 12.60
CA GLY A 69 7.03 3.44 12.82
C GLY A 69 6.40 4.33 11.75
N LYS A 70 5.50 3.80 10.90
CA LYS A 70 4.83 4.56 9.85
C LYS A 70 3.32 4.49 9.97
N THR A 71 2.69 5.64 9.77
CA THR A 71 1.24 5.78 9.63
C THR A 71 0.84 5.39 8.21
N ALA A 72 -0.21 4.61 8.06
CA ALA A 72 -0.87 4.42 6.77
C ALA A 72 -1.87 5.55 6.55
N GLU A 73 -1.90 6.10 5.36
CA GLU A 73 -2.82 7.19 5.00
C GLU A 73 -3.84 6.71 3.96
N ASN A 74 -4.97 7.42 3.86
CA ASN A 74 -6.04 7.17 2.89
C ASN A 74 -6.45 5.68 2.85
N VAL A 75 -6.69 5.11 4.03
CA VAL A 75 -7.01 3.69 4.17
C VAL A 75 -8.47 3.49 3.78
N VAL A 76 -8.72 2.93 2.60
CA VAL A 76 -10.05 2.71 2.04
C VAL A 76 -10.28 1.22 1.82
N VAL A 77 -11.41 0.72 2.29
CA VAL A 77 -11.87 -0.64 2.06
C VAL A 77 -13.11 -0.60 1.20
N LYS A 78 -13.06 -1.31 0.08
CA LYS A 78 -14.20 -1.57 -0.79
C LYS A 78 -14.65 -3.01 -0.63
N ILE A 79 -15.96 -3.25 -0.60
CA ILE A 79 -16.53 -4.59 -0.75
C ILE A 79 -17.17 -4.78 -2.13
N ASP A 80 -17.16 -6.01 -2.62
CA ASP A 80 -17.72 -6.37 -3.93
C ASP A 80 -18.36 -7.77 -3.93
N ASN A 81 -19.12 -8.07 -4.98
CA ASN A 81 -19.78 -9.33 -5.27
C ASN A 81 -20.84 -9.70 -4.20
N LEU A 82 -21.75 -8.76 -3.94
CA LEU A 82 -22.88 -8.96 -3.02
C LEU A 82 -23.95 -9.92 -3.54
N GLY A 83 -23.97 -10.25 -4.84
CA GLY A 83 -24.92 -11.20 -5.42
C GLY A 83 -26.37 -10.74 -5.24
N PHE A 84 -27.18 -11.49 -4.49
CA PHE A 84 -28.57 -11.10 -4.14
C PHE A 84 -28.70 -10.45 -2.76
N TYR A 85 -27.60 -10.20 -2.05
CA TYR A 85 -27.62 -9.47 -0.79
C TYR A 85 -27.68 -7.97 -1.03
N SER A 86 -28.45 -7.24 -0.23
CA SER A 86 -28.53 -5.77 -0.30
C SER A 86 -27.69 -5.13 0.81
N LEU A 87 -27.17 -3.94 0.59
CA LEU A 87 -26.53 -3.14 1.65
C LEU A 87 -27.58 -2.39 2.47
N LEU A 88 -27.28 -2.17 3.75
CA LEU A 88 -28.11 -1.41 4.69
C LEU A 88 -27.41 -0.13 5.19
N ASP A 89 -26.24 0.21 4.63
CA ASP A 89 -25.48 1.36 5.09
C ASP A 89 -25.99 2.67 4.47
N CYS A 90 -25.73 3.77 5.18
CA CYS A 90 -25.98 5.15 4.76
C CYS A 90 -27.46 5.56 4.58
N THR A 91 -28.39 4.61 4.66
CA THR A 91 -29.84 4.85 4.79
C THR A 91 -30.46 3.79 5.71
N SER A 92 -31.66 4.04 6.25
CA SER A 92 -32.40 3.01 6.99
C SER A 92 -33.02 1.93 6.10
N GLU A 93 -32.88 2.03 4.78
CA GLU A 93 -33.51 1.17 3.79
C GLU A 93 -32.49 0.34 2.99
N PRO A 94 -32.88 -0.85 2.49
CA PRO A 94 -31.95 -1.69 1.74
C PRO A 94 -31.63 -1.12 0.35
N ILE A 95 -30.33 -0.98 0.05
CA ILE A 95 -29.82 -0.64 -1.27
C ILE A 95 -29.62 -1.92 -2.08
N SER A 96 -30.42 -2.11 -3.13
CA SER A 96 -30.37 -3.33 -3.96
C SER A 96 -29.12 -3.39 -4.86
N VAL A 97 -28.69 -4.60 -5.25
CA VAL A 97 -27.55 -4.78 -6.17
C VAL A 97 -27.82 -4.23 -7.57
N ASP A 98 -29.07 -4.28 -8.04
CA ASP A 98 -29.44 -3.63 -9.30
C ASP A 98 -29.27 -2.11 -9.20
N SER A 99 -29.64 -1.52 -8.06
CA SER A 99 -29.37 -0.11 -7.76
C SER A 99 -27.86 0.16 -7.75
N LEU A 100 -27.05 -0.65 -7.06
CA LEU A 100 -25.58 -0.49 -7.03
C LEU A 100 -24.92 -0.63 -8.40
N SER A 101 -25.39 -1.57 -9.23
CA SER A 101 -24.85 -1.81 -10.56
C SER A 101 -25.19 -0.68 -11.53
N ASN A 102 -26.39 -0.10 -11.43
CA ASN A 102 -26.78 1.10 -12.16
C ASN A 102 -26.00 2.33 -11.68
N LEU A 103 -25.71 2.45 -10.38
CA LEU A 103 -24.95 3.55 -9.78
C LEU A 103 -23.48 3.56 -10.21
N ASN A 104 -22.85 2.39 -10.27
CA ASN A 104 -21.45 2.25 -10.72
C ASN A 104 -21.29 2.26 -12.26
N SER A 105 -22.39 2.20 -13.02
CA SER A 105 -22.37 2.16 -14.49
C SER A 105 -22.93 3.41 -15.17
N VAL A 106 -23.23 4.49 -14.44
CA VAL A 106 -23.65 5.78 -15.03
C VAL A 106 -22.50 6.41 -15.82
N LYS A 107 -22.34 5.93 -17.06
CA LYS A 107 -21.78 6.70 -18.18
C LYS A 107 -22.87 7.31 -19.05
N HIS A 108 -24.15 6.97 -18.85
CA HIS A 108 -25.28 7.61 -19.55
C HIS A 108 -26.56 7.47 -18.73
N GLY A 109 -27.30 8.58 -18.58
CA GLY A 109 -28.46 8.76 -17.70
C GLY A 109 -29.47 7.62 -17.67
N VAL A 110 -29.74 7.15 -16.45
CA VAL A 110 -30.86 6.28 -16.08
C VAL A 110 -31.38 6.75 -14.72
N ASN A 111 -32.70 6.83 -14.57
CA ASN A 111 -33.38 7.18 -13.31
C ASN A 111 -33.19 6.06 -12.29
N ALA A 112 -32.60 6.39 -11.13
CA ALA A 112 -32.51 5.49 -9.99
C ALA A 112 -33.86 5.48 -9.23
N TYR A 113 -34.42 4.29 -9.02
CA TYR A 113 -35.67 4.10 -8.29
C TYR A 113 -35.36 3.58 -6.87
N TYR A 114 -35.67 4.37 -5.84
CA TYR A 114 -35.70 3.94 -4.45
C TYR A 114 -37.17 3.66 -4.05
N PRO A 115 -37.52 2.51 -3.45
CA PRO A 115 -38.92 2.17 -3.26
C PRO A 115 -39.67 2.93 -2.16
N ASP A 116 -39.01 3.57 -1.19
CA ASP A 116 -39.74 4.21 -0.07
C ASP A 116 -39.26 5.64 0.31
N LEU A 117 -38.38 6.24 -0.48
CA LEU A 117 -38.10 7.69 -0.44
C LEU A 117 -38.59 8.32 -1.76
N PHE A 118 -39.57 9.22 -1.63
CA PHE A 118 -40.34 9.92 -2.66
C PHE A 118 -39.64 10.21 -4.00
N GLU A 119 -40.38 9.97 -5.09
CA GLU A 119 -40.16 10.37 -6.50
C GLU A 119 -38.88 9.89 -7.20
N SER A 120 -39.00 9.59 -8.49
CA SER A 120 -37.89 9.16 -9.34
C SER A 120 -36.90 10.32 -9.55
N PHE A 121 -35.62 10.11 -9.25
CA PHE A 121 -34.58 11.14 -9.39
C PHE A 121 -33.83 10.99 -10.72
N GLU A 122 -33.59 12.13 -11.39
CA GLU A 122 -32.65 12.26 -12.50
C GLU A 122 -31.29 12.68 -11.95
N ILE A 123 -30.28 11.80 -12.02
CA ILE A 123 -28.89 12.13 -11.67
C ILE A 123 -28.29 12.85 -12.87
N GLU A 124 -27.85 14.12 -12.70
CA GLU A 124 -27.08 14.79 -13.74
C GLU A 124 -25.78 14.02 -14.02
N ASN A 125 -25.43 13.90 -15.30
CA ASN A 125 -24.51 12.87 -15.80
C ASN A 125 -23.13 12.81 -15.08
N ASN A 126 -22.74 11.58 -14.70
CA ASN A 126 -21.43 11.11 -14.20
C ASN A 126 -21.16 11.18 -12.69
N ASP A 127 -22.10 11.59 -11.84
CA ASP A 127 -21.82 11.69 -10.41
C ASP A 127 -21.95 10.36 -9.68
N VAL A 128 -20.92 10.04 -8.89
CA VAL A 128 -20.85 8.85 -8.03
C VAL A 128 -21.67 9.10 -6.76
N ILE A 129 -22.62 8.22 -6.44
CA ILE A 129 -23.39 8.35 -5.18
C ILE A 129 -22.52 7.93 -3.99
N THR A 130 -22.37 8.86 -3.04
CA THR A 130 -21.65 8.68 -1.79
C THR A 130 -22.62 8.60 -0.63
N CYS A 131 -22.13 8.17 0.53
CA CYS A 131 -22.92 8.23 1.77
C CYS A 131 -23.27 9.68 2.16
N GLY A 132 -22.41 10.65 1.86
CA GLY A 132 -22.69 12.07 2.04
C GLY A 132 -23.88 12.55 1.20
N HIS A 133 -24.00 12.10 -0.05
CA HIS A 133 -25.14 12.43 -0.92
C HIS A 133 -26.46 11.90 -0.35
N LEU A 134 -26.51 10.62 0.06
CA LEU A 134 -27.72 10.00 0.61
C LEU A 134 -28.13 10.63 1.94
N TYR A 135 -27.17 10.91 2.81
CA TYR A 135 -27.44 11.60 4.08
C TYR A 135 -28.07 12.97 3.87
N ASN A 136 -27.49 13.79 3.00
CA ASN A 136 -28.00 15.12 2.71
C ASN A 136 -29.44 15.09 2.18
N ALA A 137 -29.77 14.12 1.32
CA ALA A 137 -31.14 13.93 0.84
C ALA A 137 -32.13 13.65 1.98
N VAL A 138 -31.76 12.74 2.88
CA VAL A 138 -32.60 12.33 4.02
C VAL A 138 -32.81 13.48 5.01
N VAL A 139 -31.74 14.21 5.35
CA VAL A 139 -31.81 15.28 6.36
C VAL A 139 -32.52 16.53 5.86
N THR A 140 -32.29 16.90 4.60
CA THR A 140 -32.87 18.13 4.06
C THR A 140 -34.31 17.95 3.58
N GLY A 141 -34.77 16.69 3.43
CA GLY A 141 -36.04 16.37 2.78
C GLY A 141 -36.13 16.96 1.36
N ALA A 142 -34.98 17.31 0.77
CA ALA A 142 -34.89 17.97 -0.51
C ALA A 142 -34.72 16.93 -1.59
N ASP A 143 -35.40 17.18 -2.72
CA ASP A 143 -35.03 16.62 -4.02
C ASP A 143 -33.50 16.78 -4.20
N LEU A 144 -32.80 15.68 -4.46
CA LEU A 144 -31.33 15.67 -4.65
C LEU A 144 -30.87 16.65 -5.74
N ASN A 145 -31.75 17.05 -6.65
CA ASN A 145 -31.54 18.08 -7.67
C ASN A 145 -31.27 19.49 -7.09
N ASN A 146 -31.59 19.74 -5.82
CA ASN A 146 -31.31 21.00 -5.11
C ASN A 146 -30.24 20.87 -4.01
N ALA A 147 -29.64 19.69 -3.81
CA ALA A 147 -28.53 19.51 -2.88
C ALA A 147 -27.21 20.12 -3.42
N TYR A 148 -27.19 20.56 -4.68
CA TYR A 148 -26.16 21.42 -5.27
C TYR A 148 -26.31 22.88 -4.84
N VAL A 149 -26.26 23.17 -3.53
CA VAL A 149 -26.06 24.55 -3.07
C VAL A 149 -25.00 24.58 -1.97
N THR A 150 -23.77 24.78 -2.44
CA THR A 150 -22.60 25.32 -1.73
C THR A 150 -21.97 24.47 -0.62
N THR A 151 -21.10 23.54 -1.02
CA THR A 151 -19.80 23.35 -0.36
C THR A 151 -18.89 24.56 -0.65
N LYS A 152 -19.29 25.73 -0.12
CA LYS A 152 -18.33 26.76 0.29
C LYS A 152 -18.51 26.92 1.78
N ILE A 153 -17.58 26.34 2.53
CA ILE A 153 -17.34 26.72 3.92
C ILE A 153 -16.97 28.21 3.88
N GLY A 154 -17.96 29.06 4.11
CA GLY A 154 -17.87 30.49 3.82
C GLY A 154 -19.04 31.23 4.43
N GLU A 155 -18.90 31.52 5.73
CA GLU A 155 -19.56 32.60 6.46
C GLU A 155 -21.09 32.71 6.33
N ARG A 156 -21.83 32.02 7.21
CA ARG A 156 -23.06 32.62 7.78
C ARG A 156 -23.52 31.98 9.09
N GLY A 157 -23.36 32.75 10.17
CA GLY A 157 -24.37 32.87 11.23
C GLY A 157 -24.39 31.80 12.31
N ASP A 158 -23.64 32.06 13.38
CA ASP A 158 -23.82 31.63 14.78
C ASP A 158 -25.07 30.78 15.08
N SER A 159 -24.96 29.46 14.87
CA SER A 159 -25.56 28.41 15.70
C SER A 159 -24.95 27.07 15.28
N PRO A 160 -24.07 26.45 16.08
CA PRO A 160 -23.51 25.15 15.74
C PRO A 160 -24.59 24.10 16.02
N LEU A 161 -25.24 23.59 14.99
CA LEU A 161 -25.86 22.27 15.09
C LEU A 161 -24.71 21.26 15.04
N SER A 162 -24.22 20.89 16.21
CA SER A 162 -23.21 19.86 16.44
C SER A 162 -23.79 18.46 16.20
N VAL A 163 -24.17 18.16 14.96
CA VAL A 163 -24.73 16.86 14.54
C VAL A 163 -23.81 16.16 13.52
N GLU A 164 -22.68 16.76 13.17
CA GLU A 164 -21.77 16.25 12.12
C GLU A 164 -20.95 15.02 12.55
N ASP A 165 -20.80 14.76 13.85
CA ASP A 165 -19.91 13.68 14.36
C ASP A 165 -20.63 12.35 14.67
N GLU A 166 -21.96 12.25 14.58
CA GLU A 166 -22.70 11.07 15.09
C GLU A 166 -23.21 10.10 14.03
N LEU A 167 -23.21 10.44 12.73
CA LEU A 167 -23.80 9.58 11.69
C LEU A 167 -22.80 8.87 10.78
N PHE A 168 -21.66 9.50 10.46
CA PHE A 168 -20.62 8.84 9.70
C PHE A 168 -19.81 7.95 10.63
N LEU A 169 -19.81 6.64 10.34
CA LEU A 169 -19.05 5.69 11.15
C LEU A 169 -17.53 5.89 10.96
N TYR A 170 -17.11 6.44 9.81
CA TYR A 170 -15.71 6.59 9.43
C TYR A 170 -15.39 7.94 8.79
N ASP A 171 -14.17 8.43 9.01
CA ASP A 171 -13.69 9.79 8.66
C ASP A 171 -13.82 10.17 7.18
N MET A 172 -13.74 9.18 6.26
CA MET A 172 -13.74 9.43 4.82
C MET A 172 -15.08 9.10 4.13
N ASP A 173 -16.07 8.56 4.86
CA ASP A 173 -17.29 8.00 4.25
C ASP A 173 -18.12 9.02 3.45
N ALA A 174 -18.00 10.31 3.77
CA ALA A 174 -18.76 11.36 3.09
C ALA A 174 -18.47 11.41 1.57
N ASP A 175 -17.22 11.14 1.19
CA ASP A 175 -16.74 11.23 -0.19
C ASP A 175 -16.58 9.86 -0.88
N LEU A 176 -16.83 8.77 -0.15
CA LEU A 176 -16.68 7.40 -0.63
C LEU A 176 -18.01 6.83 -1.11
N THR A 177 -17.94 5.85 -2.01
CA THR A 177 -19.14 5.15 -2.48
C THR A 177 -19.77 4.34 -1.35
N VAL A 178 -21.05 4.00 -1.48
CA VAL A 178 -21.79 3.25 -0.44
C VAL A 178 -21.25 1.84 -0.15
N VAL A 179 -20.35 1.32 -1.00
CA VAL A 179 -19.67 0.02 -0.83
C VAL A 179 -18.27 0.19 -0.25
N GLU A 180 -17.89 1.40 0.10
CA GLU A 180 -16.57 1.78 0.58
C GLU A 180 -16.67 2.41 1.96
N HIS A 181 -15.67 2.10 2.79
CA HIS A 181 -15.42 2.81 4.04
C HIS A 181 -13.96 3.20 4.13
N GLY A 182 -13.66 4.30 4.80
CA GLY A 182 -12.26 4.74 4.90
C GLY A 182 -11.92 5.61 6.08
N VAL A 183 -10.65 5.54 6.47
CA VAL A 183 -10.05 6.39 7.50
C VAL A 183 -8.84 7.11 6.94
N GLN A 184 -8.73 8.40 7.28
CA GLN A 184 -7.68 9.25 6.73
C GLN A 184 -6.29 8.80 7.18
N ARG A 185 -6.16 8.31 8.42
CA ARG A 185 -4.91 7.89 9.04
C ARG A 185 -5.12 6.70 9.96
N LEU A 186 -4.24 5.72 9.84
CA LEU A 186 -4.15 4.58 10.75
C LEU A 186 -2.75 4.53 11.35
N PHE A 187 -2.61 4.85 12.65
CA PHE A 187 -1.30 4.88 13.30
C PHE A 187 -0.75 3.48 13.52
N ARG A 188 0.54 3.42 13.85
CA ARG A 188 1.23 2.17 14.13
C ARG A 188 0.53 1.41 15.25
N SER A 189 0.32 0.12 15.01
CA SER A 189 -0.31 -0.84 15.92
C SER A 189 -1.79 -0.57 16.20
N ASP A 190 -2.38 0.45 15.59
CA ASP A 190 -3.82 0.67 15.69
C ASP A 190 -4.55 -0.45 14.97
N GLU A 191 -5.62 -0.91 15.60
CA GLU A 191 -6.62 -1.76 15.00
C GLU A 191 -7.82 -0.91 14.63
N TYR A 192 -8.44 -1.29 13.52
CA TYR A 192 -9.64 -0.62 13.07
C TYR A 192 -10.64 -1.64 12.52
N GLU A 193 -11.92 -1.38 12.76
CA GLU A 193 -13.00 -2.29 12.41
C GLU A 193 -13.99 -1.59 11.48
N PHE A 194 -14.11 -2.12 10.26
CA PHE A 194 -15.10 -1.72 9.29
C PHE A 194 -16.31 -2.66 9.34
N TYR A 195 -17.50 -2.09 9.30
CA TYR A 195 -18.77 -2.81 9.36
C TYR A 195 -19.63 -2.42 8.17
N TRP A 196 -20.22 -3.41 7.51
CA TRP A 196 -21.29 -3.20 6.54
C TRP A 196 -22.55 -3.93 6.96
N GLY A 197 -23.67 -3.22 7.00
CA GLY A 197 -24.97 -3.85 7.16
C GLY A 197 -25.37 -4.57 5.86
N ILE A 198 -25.70 -5.86 5.93
CA ILE A 198 -26.19 -6.62 4.77
C ILE A 198 -27.54 -7.28 5.05
N LEU A 199 -28.40 -7.30 4.05
CA LEU A 199 -29.71 -7.94 4.06
C LEU A 199 -29.72 -9.19 3.17
N ALA A 200 -30.18 -10.31 3.71
CA ALA A 200 -30.35 -11.54 2.97
C ALA A 200 -31.45 -11.41 1.90
N PRO A 201 -31.29 -12.06 0.74
CA PRO A 201 -32.34 -12.11 -0.28
C PRO A 201 -33.65 -12.68 0.28
N SER A 202 -34.76 -12.25 -0.32
CA SER A 202 -36.08 -12.79 0.02
C SER A 202 -36.22 -14.25 -0.39
N GLU A 203 -37.20 -14.95 0.20
CA GLU A 203 -37.47 -16.36 -0.12
C GLU A 203 -37.79 -16.59 -1.61
N GLY A 204 -38.49 -15.63 -2.23
CA GLY A 204 -38.80 -15.65 -3.65
C GLY A 204 -37.56 -15.48 -4.54
N MET A 205 -36.57 -14.69 -4.11
CA MET A 205 -35.32 -14.50 -4.87
C MET A 205 -34.45 -15.76 -4.87
N ILE A 206 -34.41 -16.49 -3.75
CA ILE A 206 -33.65 -17.75 -3.64
C ILE A 206 -34.43 -18.97 -4.08
N ASN A 207 -35.69 -18.86 -4.52
CA ASN A 207 -36.52 -19.98 -5.01
C ASN A 207 -36.52 -21.23 -4.08
N ASN A 208 -36.57 -21.02 -2.77
CA ASN A 208 -36.54 -22.10 -1.77
C ASN A 208 -35.31 -23.04 -1.87
N ILE A 209 -34.18 -22.56 -2.41
CA ILE A 209 -32.91 -23.28 -2.41
C ILE A 209 -31.88 -22.59 -1.50
N TYR A 210 -30.90 -23.37 -1.04
CA TYR A 210 -29.75 -22.83 -0.32
C TYR A 210 -28.92 -21.94 -1.25
N TYR A 211 -28.68 -20.70 -0.83
CA TYR A 211 -27.89 -19.72 -1.59
C TYR A 211 -26.60 -19.38 -0.83
N LYS A 212 -25.47 -19.46 -1.51
CA LYS A 212 -24.14 -19.09 -0.98
C LYS A 212 -23.54 -18.02 -1.86
N GLN A 213 -23.05 -16.95 -1.24
CA GLN A 213 -22.36 -15.86 -1.91
C GLN A 213 -20.99 -15.65 -1.27
N ASN A 214 -19.96 -15.51 -2.10
CA ASN A 214 -18.64 -15.07 -1.64
C ASN A 214 -18.56 -13.56 -1.82
N ILE A 215 -18.26 -12.83 -0.76
CA ILE A 215 -18.08 -11.38 -0.78
C ILE A 215 -16.57 -11.13 -0.76
N TYR A 216 -16.10 -10.23 -1.62
CA TYR A 216 -14.69 -9.85 -1.72
C TYR A 216 -14.46 -8.50 -1.06
N TYR A 217 -13.26 -8.26 -0.56
CA TYR A 217 -12.80 -6.91 -0.21
C TYR A 217 -11.55 -6.55 -1.02
N VAL A 218 -11.40 -5.24 -1.28
CA VAL A 218 -10.17 -4.61 -1.74
C VAL A 218 -9.85 -3.49 -0.74
N LEU A 219 -8.74 -3.62 -0.04
CA LEU A 219 -8.22 -2.63 0.90
C LEU A 219 -7.07 -1.89 0.22
N THR A 220 -7.21 -0.59 0.02
CA THR A 220 -6.21 0.32 -0.54
C THR A 220 -5.69 1.24 0.55
N TYR A 221 -4.39 1.48 0.59
CA TYR A 221 -3.78 2.44 1.51
C TYR A 221 -2.47 2.99 0.97
N ASP A 222 -2.09 4.17 1.44
CA ASP A 222 -0.86 4.84 1.07
C ASP A 222 0.19 4.71 2.17
N TYR A 223 1.44 4.48 1.76
CA TYR A 223 2.62 4.60 2.62
C TYR A 223 3.67 5.52 2.02
N SER A 224 4.37 6.20 2.93
CA SER A 224 5.63 6.85 2.66
C SER A 224 6.73 6.23 3.53
N SER A 225 7.78 5.73 2.89
CA SER A 225 8.98 5.23 3.55
C SER A 225 10.18 6.10 3.22
N GLU A 226 11.06 6.28 4.20
CA GLU A 226 12.32 6.98 4.03
C GLU A 226 13.43 6.08 4.52
N ASN A 227 14.42 5.85 3.67
CA ASN A 227 15.54 4.97 3.96
C ASN A 227 16.85 5.69 3.75
N TYR A 228 17.78 5.49 4.67
CA TYR A 228 19.13 5.99 4.59
C TYR A 228 20.07 4.82 4.30
N PHE A 229 20.82 4.95 3.21
CA PHE A 229 21.82 3.97 2.82
C PHE A 229 23.18 4.63 2.82
N THR A 230 24.17 3.94 3.36
CA THR A 230 25.56 4.42 3.32
C THR A 230 26.36 3.54 2.38
N VAL A 231 27.00 4.19 1.42
CA VAL A 231 27.97 3.53 0.55
C VAL A 231 29.37 3.88 1.02
N VAL A 232 30.22 2.87 1.08
CA VAL A 232 31.63 2.99 1.41
C VAL A 232 32.47 2.99 0.12
N ALA A 233 33.24 4.05 -0.07
CA ALA A 233 34.34 4.10 -1.03
C ALA A 233 35.67 3.85 -0.30
N MET A 234 36.49 2.96 -0.86
CA MET A 234 37.73 2.49 -0.24
C MET A 234 38.88 2.53 -1.24
N SER A 235 40.04 3.01 -0.79
CA SER A 235 41.22 3.03 -1.63
C SER A 235 41.74 1.61 -1.87
N SER A 236 42.34 1.37 -3.04
CA SER A 236 42.87 0.05 -3.42
C SER A 236 43.89 -0.49 -2.40
N GLU A 237 44.68 0.40 -1.79
CA GLU A 237 45.65 0.07 -0.74
C GLU A 237 44.96 -0.40 0.54
N GLU A 238 43.85 0.23 0.93
CA GLU A 238 43.08 -0.16 2.11
C GLU A 238 42.35 -1.49 1.88
N VAL A 239 41.78 -1.70 0.68
CA VAL A 239 41.22 -2.99 0.27
C VAL A 239 42.28 -4.09 0.39
N ASN A 240 43.48 -3.85 -0.15
CA ASN A 240 44.57 -4.82 -0.11
C ASN A 240 45.08 -5.06 1.31
N ARG A 241 45.18 -4.01 2.15
CA ARG A 241 45.53 -4.13 3.57
C ARG A 241 44.53 -5.05 4.28
N ARG A 242 43.23 -4.79 4.15
CA ARG A 242 42.16 -5.59 4.76
C ARG A 242 42.20 -7.04 4.30
N ARG A 243 42.29 -7.28 2.98
CA ARG A 243 42.45 -8.62 2.41
C ARG A 243 43.67 -9.36 2.99
N SER A 244 44.81 -8.68 3.12
CA SER A 244 46.04 -9.28 3.67
C SER A 244 45.94 -9.66 5.15
N LEU A 245 45.10 -8.94 5.90
CA LEU A 245 44.87 -9.16 7.33
C LEU A 245 43.63 -10.05 7.61
N GLY A 246 42.91 -10.47 6.56
CA GLY A 246 41.65 -11.21 6.69
C GLY A 246 40.50 -10.38 7.28
N GLU A 247 40.59 -9.05 7.21
CA GLU A 247 39.54 -8.13 7.64
C GLU A 247 38.40 -8.07 6.60
N SER A 248 37.16 -7.87 7.06
CA SER A 248 36.02 -7.69 6.17
C SER A 248 36.14 -6.40 5.35
N LEU A 249 35.76 -6.47 4.07
CA LEU A 249 35.58 -5.30 3.21
C LEU A 249 34.20 -4.65 3.41
N GLU A 250 33.27 -5.38 4.02
CA GLU A 250 31.99 -4.83 4.46
C GLU A 250 32.26 -3.96 5.69
N VAL A 251 32.05 -2.66 5.53
CA VAL A 251 32.05 -1.73 6.65
C VAL A 251 30.62 -1.71 7.20
N PRO A 252 30.41 -2.07 8.48
CA PRO A 252 29.08 -2.03 9.07
C PRO A 252 28.59 -0.59 9.02
N VAL A 253 27.44 -0.39 8.39
CA VAL A 253 26.73 0.88 8.34
C VAL A 253 25.30 0.64 8.79
N ASP A 254 24.76 1.63 9.50
CA ASP A 254 23.38 1.59 9.94
C ASP A 254 22.47 1.73 8.72
N THR A 255 21.93 0.62 8.22
CA THR A 255 20.80 0.68 7.29
C THR A 255 19.52 0.86 8.06
N SER A 256 18.75 1.87 7.68
CA SER A 256 17.33 1.91 8.03
C SER A 256 16.59 0.77 7.31
N THR A 257 15.73 0.08 8.03
CA THR A 257 14.79 -0.86 7.42
C THR A 257 13.60 -0.11 6.84
N THR A 258 13.19 -0.49 5.64
CA THR A 258 11.91 -0.06 5.07
C THR A 258 10.74 -0.45 5.96
N ALA A 259 9.80 0.47 6.09
CA ALA A 259 8.50 0.21 6.72
C ALA A 259 7.46 -0.06 5.63
N GLY A 260 6.57 -1.04 5.89
CA GLY A 260 5.53 -1.46 4.96
C GLY A 260 5.91 -2.67 4.09
N PRO A 261 5.04 -3.06 3.14
CA PRO A 261 5.20 -4.25 2.33
C PRO A 261 6.33 -4.16 1.29
N ILE A 262 6.70 -2.96 0.87
CA ILE A 262 7.78 -2.77 -0.09
C ILE A 262 9.08 -2.50 0.65
N SER A 263 10.10 -3.32 0.35
CA SER A 263 11.44 -3.16 0.86
C SER A 263 12.42 -2.70 -0.20
N VAL A 264 13.34 -1.82 0.19
CA VAL A 264 14.48 -1.39 -0.62
C VAL A 264 15.72 -1.82 0.13
N MET A 265 16.55 -2.64 -0.50
CA MET A 265 17.75 -3.21 0.10
C MET A 265 18.97 -2.86 -0.73
N TYR A 266 20.00 -2.29 -0.12
CA TYR A 266 21.26 -2.03 -0.79
C TYR A 266 22.09 -3.31 -0.91
N ASN A 267 22.61 -3.60 -2.11
CA ASN A 267 23.53 -4.70 -2.33
C ASN A 267 24.96 -4.21 -2.03
N TYR A 268 25.46 -4.52 -0.84
CA TYR A 268 26.75 -4.04 -0.32
C TYR A 268 27.95 -4.49 -1.16
N LEU A 269 28.43 -3.60 -2.02
CA LEU A 269 29.74 -3.71 -2.63
C LEU A 269 30.51 -2.40 -2.42
N PRO A 270 31.69 -2.44 -1.77
CA PRO A 270 32.49 -1.24 -1.60
C PRO A 270 33.01 -0.76 -2.96
N VAL A 271 33.05 0.55 -3.13
CA VAL A 271 33.57 1.18 -4.35
C VAL A 271 35.09 1.29 -4.22
N GLU A 272 35.82 0.54 -5.04
CA GLU A 272 37.28 0.59 -5.04
C GLU A 272 37.78 1.77 -5.89
N PHE A 273 38.60 2.65 -5.31
CA PHE A 273 39.27 3.72 -6.05
C PHE A 273 40.79 3.59 -6.00
N GLN A 274 41.48 3.98 -7.07
CA GLN A 274 42.94 4.03 -7.10
C GLN A 274 43.45 5.37 -6.56
N ARG A 275 44.50 5.36 -5.75
CA ARG A 275 45.13 6.60 -5.28
C ARG A 275 45.97 7.31 -6.34
N VAL A 276 46.31 6.65 -7.45
CA VAL A 276 47.23 7.19 -8.46
C VAL A 276 46.62 7.04 -9.86
N GLY A 277 46.32 8.17 -10.51
CA GLY A 277 45.73 8.21 -11.85
C GLY A 277 44.20 7.99 -11.85
N GLY A 278 43.50 8.72 -12.73
CA GLY A 278 42.04 8.69 -12.86
C GLY A 278 41.45 10.10 -12.99
N SER A 279 40.61 10.33 -14.00
CA SER A 279 39.89 11.60 -14.17
C SER A 279 38.52 11.58 -13.49
N SER A 280 37.91 10.41 -13.31
CA SER A 280 36.65 10.20 -12.61
C SER A 280 36.45 8.70 -12.38
N LEU A 281 35.66 8.33 -11.38
CA LEU A 281 35.25 6.95 -11.15
C LEU A 281 33.75 6.87 -11.35
N GLU A 282 33.33 6.07 -12.33
CA GLU A 282 31.93 5.78 -12.61
C GLU A 282 31.61 4.39 -12.10
N TYR A 283 30.51 4.27 -11.36
CA TYR A 283 30.08 3.00 -10.76
C TYR A 283 28.56 3.01 -10.61
N ALA A 284 27.95 1.83 -10.48
CA ALA A 284 26.51 1.71 -10.30
C ALA A 284 26.21 1.01 -8.98
N PHE A 285 25.44 1.68 -8.11
CA PHE A 285 24.89 1.04 -6.92
C PHE A 285 23.66 0.25 -7.30
N SER A 286 23.57 -0.98 -6.82
CA SER A 286 22.39 -1.81 -7.03
C SER A 286 21.57 -1.88 -5.74
N PHE A 287 20.30 -1.53 -5.87
CA PHE A 287 19.28 -1.72 -4.86
C PHE A 287 18.32 -2.80 -5.33
N THR A 288 17.96 -3.70 -4.44
CA THR A 288 16.87 -4.65 -4.65
C THR A 288 15.60 -4.04 -4.08
N VAL A 289 14.63 -3.74 -4.93
CA VAL A 289 13.28 -3.33 -4.51
C VAL A 289 12.41 -4.57 -4.56
N ALA A 290 11.76 -4.94 -3.45
CA ALA A 290 11.00 -6.18 -3.33
C ALA A 290 9.67 -5.97 -2.61
N ASN A 291 8.64 -6.70 -3.03
CA ASN A 291 7.37 -6.79 -2.33
C ASN A 291 7.38 -8.02 -1.43
N ASN A 292 7.46 -7.76 -0.12
CA ASN A 292 7.42 -8.77 0.93
C ASN A 292 6.01 -8.89 1.56
N GLY A 293 5.05 -8.06 1.10
CA GLY A 293 3.67 -8.10 1.54
C GLY A 293 2.84 -9.16 0.82
N ALA A 294 1.60 -9.33 1.28
CA ALA A 294 0.63 -10.27 0.71
C ALA A 294 -0.17 -9.71 -0.47
N GLY A 295 -0.02 -8.42 -0.76
CA GLY A 295 -0.78 -7.70 -1.79
C GLY A 295 0.08 -7.23 -2.95
N SER A 296 -0.35 -6.16 -3.60
CA SER A 296 0.35 -5.56 -4.74
C SER A 296 0.32 -4.03 -4.66
N LEU A 297 1.20 -3.38 -5.44
CA LEU A 297 1.03 -1.96 -5.69
C LEU A 297 -0.31 -1.71 -6.38
N SER A 298 -0.97 -0.61 -6.02
CA SER A 298 -2.17 -0.15 -6.71
C SER A 298 -1.80 0.40 -8.08
N ASN A 299 -2.72 0.29 -9.04
CA ASN A 299 -2.57 0.87 -10.38
C ASN A 299 -2.71 2.41 -10.40
N GLN A 300 -2.80 3.05 -9.24
CA GLN A 300 -2.79 4.50 -9.11
C GLN A 300 -1.38 5.06 -9.36
N GLU A 301 -1.30 6.24 -9.98
CA GLU A 301 -0.05 6.86 -10.48
C GLU A 301 0.96 7.29 -9.39
N ASN A 302 0.70 6.97 -8.12
CA ASN A 302 1.43 7.53 -6.98
C ASN A 302 2.64 6.69 -6.52
N SER A 303 2.96 5.60 -7.22
CA SER A 303 4.08 4.72 -6.83
C SER A 303 5.41 5.25 -7.38
N ILE A 304 6.13 5.99 -6.55
CA ILE A 304 7.37 6.69 -6.93
C ILE A 304 8.49 6.35 -5.95
N ILE A 305 9.67 6.04 -6.49
CA ILE A 305 10.93 6.03 -5.76
C ILE A 305 11.68 7.31 -6.08
N LYS A 306 12.08 8.03 -5.03
CA LYS A 306 12.90 9.21 -5.09
C LYS A 306 14.21 8.96 -4.37
N VAL A 307 15.32 9.25 -5.03
CA VAL A 307 16.65 9.17 -4.43
C VAL A 307 17.23 10.56 -4.36
N ILE A 308 17.61 10.99 -3.16
CA ILE A 308 18.35 12.22 -2.92
C ILE A 308 19.83 11.88 -2.84
N LEU A 309 20.60 12.52 -3.70
CA LEU A 309 22.03 12.32 -3.89
C LEU A 309 22.81 13.19 -2.90
N PRO A 310 23.95 12.72 -2.39
CA PRO A 310 24.87 13.56 -1.64
C PRO A 310 25.59 14.55 -2.58
N GLU A 311 25.91 15.74 -2.08
CA GLU A 311 26.52 16.84 -2.85
C GLU A 311 27.84 16.45 -3.53
N GLU A 312 28.58 15.48 -2.98
CA GLU A 312 29.87 15.05 -3.52
C GLU A 312 29.77 14.04 -4.67
N ILE A 313 28.55 13.62 -5.04
CA ILE A 313 28.29 12.58 -6.02
C ILE A 313 27.46 13.14 -7.19
N ASP A 314 28.04 13.01 -8.39
CA ASP A 314 27.34 13.28 -9.64
C ASP A 314 26.67 12.01 -10.18
N VAL A 315 25.75 12.17 -11.13
CA VAL A 315 25.15 11.06 -11.88
C VAL A 315 25.79 10.97 -13.26
N THR A 316 25.93 9.75 -13.77
CA THR A 316 26.46 9.52 -15.12
C THR A 316 25.39 9.78 -16.18
N SER A 317 25.81 10.16 -17.38
CA SER A 317 24.88 10.48 -18.48
C SER A 317 24.04 9.31 -19.00
N ASN A 318 24.30 8.07 -18.54
CA ASN A 318 23.51 6.89 -18.86
C ASN A 318 22.42 6.59 -17.81
N CYS A 319 22.11 7.53 -16.91
CA CYS A 319 21.03 7.33 -15.94
C CYS A 319 19.67 7.01 -16.60
N GLY A 320 19.44 7.45 -17.84
CA GLY A 320 18.20 7.21 -18.58
C GLY A 320 17.95 5.73 -18.89
N ASP A 321 18.95 4.87 -18.74
CA ASP A 321 18.79 3.42 -18.88
C ASP A 321 17.98 2.81 -17.73
N TRP A 322 17.95 3.47 -16.57
CA TRP A 322 17.30 2.98 -15.35
C TRP A 322 16.24 3.93 -14.80
N TRP A 323 16.41 5.23 -15.01
CA TRP A 323 15.59 6.30 -14.45
C TRP A 323 14.66 6.90 -15.50
N ASP A 324 13.49 7.35 -15.07
CA ASP A 324 12.48 7.84 -15.99
C ASP A 324 12.74 9.30 -16.39
N VAL A 325 12.31 9.66 -17.60
CA VAL A 325 12.11 11.05 -17.97
C VAL A 325 10.82 11.51 -17.32
N ILE A 326 10.88 12.63 -16.64
CA ILE A 326 9.80 13.11 -15.78
C ILE A 326 9.04 14.23 -16.47
N ASP A 327 7.72 14.12 -16.52
CA ASP A 327 6.84 15.23 -16.90
C ASP A 327 6.69 16.17 -15.70
N CYS A 328 7.13 17.41 -15.87
CA CYS A 328 7.17 18.42 -14.80
C CYS A 328 5.78 18.75 -14.26
N SER A 329 4.73 18.57 -15.06
CA SER A 329 3.35 18.85 -14.65
C SER A 329 2.86 17.91 -13.56
N GLU A 330 3.40 16.68 -13.50
CA GLU A 330 3.03 15.67 -12.49
C GLU A 330 3.71 15.93 -11.14
N PHE A 331 4.75 16.77 -11.12
CA PHE A 331 5.63 16.98 -9.98
C PHE A 331 5.89 18.45 -9.67
N SER A 332 4.98 19.32 -10.10
CA SER A 332 5.07 20.77 -9.95
C SER A 332 5.20 21.23 -8.50
N ASP A 333 4.76 20.38 -7.56
CA ASP A 333 4.84 20.66 -6.12
C ASP A 333 6.27 20.65 -5.58
N PHE A 334 7.21 20.04 -6.31
CA PHE A 334 8.59 19.91 -5.85
C PHE A 334 9.67 20.07 -6.94
N ILE A 335 9.33 20.16 -8.23
CA ILE A 335 10.28 20.45 -9.30
C ILE A 335 9.83 21.70 -10.07
N SER A 336 10.76 22.64 -10.26
CA SER A 336 10.55 23.82 -11.10
C SER A 336 11.05 23.58 -12.53
N CYS A 337 10.21 23.02 -13.41
CA CYS A 337 10.51 22.89 -14.84
C CYS A 337 9.26 23.05 -15.73
N THR A 338 9.46 23.33 -17.03
CA THR A 338 8.37 23.75 -17.94
C THR A 338 7.73 22.63 -18.76
N ASP A 339 8.46 21.56 -19.06
CA ASP A 339 7.98 20.47 -19.91
C ASP A 339 8.39 19.11 -19.32
N THR A 340 9.49 18.54 -19.79
CA THR A 340 10.07 17.31 -19.26
C THR A 340 11.49 17.55 -18.81
N ILE A 341 11.93 16.83 -17.78
CA ILE A 341 13.31 16.87 -17.31
C ILE A 341 13.91 15.46 -17.37
N THR A 342 15.11 15.38 -17.94
CA THR A 342 15.88 14.13 -17.99
C THR A 342 16.51 13.82 -16.64
N CYS A 343 16.89 12.57 -16.41
CA CYS A 343 17.46 12.16 -15.12
C CYS A 343 18.77 12.88 -14.78
N ASP A 344 19.61 13.20 -15.77
CA ASP A 344 20.88 13.91 -15.56
C ASP A 344 20.65 15.39 -15.29
N GLU A 345 19.71 16.02 -16.00
CA GLU A 345 19.29 17.40 -15.70
C GLU A 345 18.67 17.50 -14.30
N LEU A 346 17.84 16.52 -13.91
CA LEU A 346 17.21 16.49 -12.59
C LEU A 346 18.24 16.28 -11.47
N ALA A 347 19.21 15.38 -11.68
CA ALA A 347 20.29 15.16 -10.74
C ALA A 347 21.15 16.42 -10.55
N VAL A 348 21.44 17.16 -11.63
CA VAL A 348 22.25 18.38 -11.57
C VAL A 348 21.48 19.55 -10.96
N ALA A 349 20.21 19.72 -11.30
CA ALA A 349 19.40 20.84 -10.86
C ALA A 349 18.94 20.71 -9.41
N GLU A 350 18.50 19.50 -9.03
CA GLU A 350 17.77 19.27 -7.77
C GLU A 350 18.49 18.26 -6.85
N GLY A 351 19.55 17.60 -7.33
CA GLY A 351 20.24 16.55 -6.55
C GLY A 351 19.37 15.31 -6.33
N ILE A 352 18.40 15.04 -7.21
CA ILE A 352 17.48 13.90 -7.07
C ILE A 352 17.36 13.04 -8.33
N LEU A 353 16.92 11.81 -8.14
CA LEU A 353 16.50 10.88 -9.20
C LEU A 353 15.10 10.34 -8.89
N LEU A 354 14.27 10.17 -9.92
CA LEU A 354 12.88 9.74 -9.79
C LEU A 354 12.56 8.56 -10.70
N LYS A 355 11.93 7.55 -10.11
CA LYS A 355 11.48 6.34 -10.80
C LYS A 355 10.01 6.12 -10.51
N LYS A 356 9.18 6.09 -11.56
CA LYS A 356 7.82 5.56 -11.49
C LYS A 356 7.90 4.04 -11.41
N VAL A 357 7.19 3.48 -10.46
CA VAL A 357 7.17 2.06 -10.21
C VAL A 357 5.87 1.49 -10.74
N ASP A 358 5.95 0.82 -11.88
CA ASP A 358 4.83 0.06 -12.43
C ASP A 358 4.50 -1.12 -11.49
N PRO A 359 3.23 -1.33 -11.12
CA PRO A 359 2.78 -2.51 -10.38
C PRO A 359 3.26 -3.83 -10.99
N GLU A 360 3.34 -3.94 -12.31
CA GLU A 360 3.81 -5.15 -13.00
C GLU A 360 5.31 -5.43 -12.75
N ASN A 361 6.10 -4.39 -12.45
CA ASN A 361 7.52 -4.54 -12.15
C ASN A 361 7.78 -5.09 -10.73
N ILE A 362 6.78 -5.03 -9.84
CA ILE A 362 6.87 -5.48 -8.44
C ILE A 362 6.05 -6.77 -8.20
N VAL A 363 6.05 -7.71 -9.14
CA VAL A 363 5.46 -9.05 -8.87
C VAL A 363 6.25 -9.80 -7.79
N ARG A 364 7.56 -9.54 -7.67
CA ARG A 364 8.41 -10.03 -6.55
C ARG A 364 9.50 -9.04 -6.19
N SER A 365 10.39 -8.74 -7.14
CA SER A 365 11.50 -7.83 -6.94
C SER A 365 12.11 -7.39 -8.26
N TYR A 366 12.69 -6.19 -8.30
CA TYR A 366 13.56 -5.76 -9.38
C TYR A 366 14.82 -5.05 -8.84
N ASN A 367 15.82 -4.96 -9.71
CA ASN A 367 17.06 -4.27 -9.40
C ASN A 367 16.99 -2.83 -9.92
N LEU A 368 17.08 -1.87 -9.01
CA LEU A 368 17.25 -0.46 -9.31
C LEU A 368 18.74 -0.15 -9.29
N GLN A 369 19.24 0.49 -10.36
CA GLN A 369 20.63 0.92 -10.42
C GLN A 369 20.74 2.43 -10.32
N ILE A 370 21.65 2.90 -9.49
CA ILE A 370 21.98 4.33 -9.34
C ILE A 370 23.37 4.49 -9.91
N PRO A 371 23.50 4.99 -11.14
CA PRO A 371 24.80 5.16 -11.74
C PRO A 371 25.35 6.52 -11.34
N PHE A 372 26.48 6.50 -10.68
CA PHE A 372 27.05 7.68 -10.08
C PHE A 372 28.51 7.82 -10.45
N LYS A 373 28.99 9.03 -10.27
CA LYS A 373 30.31 9.48 -10.65
C LYS A 373 30.91 10.23 -9.47
N ILE A 374 32.01 9.70 -8.94
CA ILE A 374 32.84 10.46 -8.01
C ILE A 374 33.64 11.45 -8.85
N SER A 375 33.44 12.73 -8.57
CA SER A 375 34.03 13.82 -9.35
C SER A 375 35.56 13.79 -9.29
N SER A 376 36.21 14.37 -10.32
CA SER A 376 37.67 14.50 -10.36
C SER A 376 38.25 15.27 -9.17
N VAL A 377 37.44 16.21 -8.63
CA VAL A 377 37.79 17.06 -7.50
C VAL A 377 37.75 16.22 -6.22
N GLU A 378 36.65 15.52 -5.96
CA GLU A 378 36.50 14.65 -4.78
C GLU A 378 37.58 13.55 -4.76
N LEU A 379 37.84 12.88 -5.89
CA LEU A 379 38.93 11.90 -5.98
C LEU A 379 40.31 12.53 -5.70
N SER A 380 40.54 13.76 -6.16
CA SER A 380 41.77 14.48 -5.88
C SER A 380 41.91 14.83 -4.40
N ASP A 381 40.83 15.21 -3.74
CA ASP A 381 40.81 15.53 -2.31
C ASP A 381 41.01 14.29 -1.45
N LEU A 382 40.32 13.18 -1.75
CA LEU A 382 40.54 11.89 -1.11
C LEU A 382 42.01 11.46 -1.19
N ARG A 383 42.65 11.65 -2.34
CA ARG A 383 44.07 11.37 -2.54
C ARG A 383 44.97 12.33 -1.76
N ASN A 384 44.77 13.63 -1.91
CA ASN A 384 45.65 14.66 -1.35
C ASN A 384 45.63 14.67 0.18
N LEU A 385 44.47 14.36 0.75
CA LEU A 385 44.27 14.26 2.20
C LEU A 385 44.57 12.85 2.74
N ASN A 386 44.99 11.91 1.89
CA ASN A 386 45.31 10.54 2.26
C ASN A 386 44.15 9.83 2.99
N ILE A 387 42.92 10.06 2.53
CA ILE A 387 41.70 9.46 3.10
C ILE A 387 41.56 8.03 2.57
N PRO A 388 41.70 6.97 3.41
CA PRO A 388 41.64 5.58 2.95
C PRO A 388 40.21 5.07 2.73
N ILE A 389 39.24 5.66 3.42
CA ILE A 389 37.83 5.27 3.43
C ILE A 389 37.00 6.54 3.51
N LYS A 390 35.98 6.66 2.65
CA LYS A 390 34.95 7.71 2.67
C LYS A 390 33.58 7.05 2.57
N THR A 391 32.61 7.64 3.26
CA THR A 391 31.22 7.19 3.24
C THR A 391 30.34 8.24 2.59
N TYR A 392 29.40 7.81 1.77
CA TYR A 392 28.39 8.64 1.12
C TYR A 392 27.01 8.17 1.55
N SER A 393 26.20 9.08 2.06
CA SER A 393 24.86 8.76 2.56
C SER A 393 23.80 9.19 1.55
N PHE A 394 22.96 8.25 1.16
CA PHE A 394 21.83 8.45 0.25
C PHE A 394 20.54 8.38 1.04
N LYS A 395 19.59 9.26 0.72
CA LYS A 395 18.21 9.14 1.19
C LYS A 395 17.36 8.61 0.04
N VAL A 396 16.64 7.52 0.28
CA VAL A 396 15.70 6.92 -0.66
C VAL A 396 14.31 6.99 -0.05
N GLU A 397 13.48 7.82 -0.65
CA GLU A 397 12.07 7.99 -0.32
C GLU A 397 11.25 7.11 -1.26
N MET A 398 10.23 6.45 -0.74
CA MET A 398 9.27 5.73 -1.57
C MET A 398 7.86 6.04 -1.09
N ASN A 399 7.07 6.60 -1.99
CA ASN A 399 5.64 6.83 -1.81
C ASN A 399 4.91 5.83 -2.70
N TYR A 400 3.88 5.18 -2.17
CA TYR A 400 3.12 4.21 -2.93
C TYR A 400 1.75 3.94 -2.33
N SER A 401 0.82 3.60 -3.22
CA SER A 401 -0.49 3.06 -2.88
C SER A 401 -0.44 1.54 -3.01
N TYR A 402 -1.04 0.80 -2.08
CA TYR A 402 -0.95 -0.64 -2.00
C TYR A 402 -2.32 -1.28 -1.76
N ASN A 403 -2.57 -2.41 -2.41
CA ASN A 403 -3.83 -3.14 -2.39
C ASN A 403 -3.67 -4.48 -1.67
N LEU A 404 -4.62 -4.80 -0.80
CA LEU A 404 -4.82 -6.12 -0.21
C LEU A 404 -6.21 -6.63 -0.58
N GLU A 405 -6.28 -7.89 -0.97
CA GLU A 405 -7.53 -8.52 -1.38
C GLU A 405 -7.82 -9.75 -0.53
N GLY A 406 -9.10 -10.06 -0.35
CA GLY A 406 -9.53 -11.26 0.33
C GLY A 406 -11.02 -11.49 0.18
N SER A 407 -11.53 -12.55 0.82
CA SER A 407 -12.93 -12.96 0.67
C SER A 407 -13.48 -13.62 1.92
N THR A 408 -14.80 -13.56 2.05
CA THR A 408 -15.57 -14.33 3.03
C THR A 408 -16.83 -14.87 2.35
N SER A 409 -17.62 -15.68 3.04
CA SER A 409 -18.87 -16.20 2.47
C SER A 409 -20.04 -16.08 3.42
N VAL A 410 -21.19 -15.71 2.86
CA VAL A 410 -22.49 -15.66 3.51
C VAL A 410 -23.44 -16.66 2.85
N HIS A 411 -24.39 -17.15 3.64
CA HIS A 411 -25.35 -18.17 3.22
C HIS A 411 -26.77 -17.78 3.63
N THR A 412 -27.73 -18.01 2.75
CA THR A 412 -29.15 -17.91 3.06
C THR A 412 -29.80 -19.27 2.89
N SER A 413 -30.52 -19.71 3.93
CA SER A 413 -31.23 -20.98 3.93
C SER A 413 -32.74 -20.74 3.99
N PRO A 414 -33.55 -21.51 3.25
CA PRO A 414 -35.00 -21.40 3.35
C PRO A 414 -35.51 -21.75 4.75
N ILE A 415 -36.65 -21.16 5.12
CA ILE A 415 -37.33 -21.46 6.39
C ILE A 415 -38.06 -22.79 6.19
N SER A 416 -37.64 -23.81 6.93
CA SER A 416 -38.21 -25.17 6.89
C SER A 416 -39.59 -25.27 7.53
#